data_AF-A0A9P6RYI2-F1
#
_entry.id   AF-A0A9P6RYI2-F1
#
_cell.length_a   1.000
_cell.length_b   1.000
_cell.length_c   1.000
_cell.angle_alpha   90.00
_cell.angle_beta   90.00
_cell.angle_gamma   90.00
#
_symmetry.space_group_name_H-M   'P 1'
#
loop_
_entity.id
_entity.type
_entity.pdbx_description
1 polymer ?
#
loop_
_entity_poly.entity_id
_entity_poly.type
_entity_poly.pdbx_seq_one_letter_code
_entity_poly.pdbx_strand_id
1 'polypeptide(L)'
;MALDATKVILAHSWTEDSGIDPTGYWMAEKLDGVRAYFDGTNFYSRAGNKFYAPPFFSKHLPKDQPLDGELWLGRGRFQQCISIVKNQKVDRADEWKGMTYLVFDAPKLDLTYEKRMDYLKSIMPTFGKDAIQSSDPSAASNKVPPYARVVPVQKCLSKTHLLRELDHVQTHGGEGIMLRAPRSRYEFKRSRTLLKVKTFFDEEAIVVGVVKGSGKNSHRMGHLEVKTPDGRLFSVGSGFTDAQRDKPPKVGIVITYKFQELSTRLNPRFPTFIGERIDIKWADYCKTYTPPTLKAATPAKVVSLLKQNSLIFQGGDSDDSDKDKTTNGNGATTNSDDDDDEDQASSKSSSNSSASSPSTASTTSTLNRKRKLQQKTDKNNNDDSDDDVKTTTTSKQQLCKYGANCYRRNPDHLKEYSHPHKRAKN
;
A
#
# COMPACT_ATOMS: atom_id res chain seq x y z
N MET A 1 -17.16 -28.26 -4.62
CA MET A 1 -16.57 -28.20 -3.27
C MET A 1 -15.10 -27.76 -3.38
N ALA A 2 -14.12 -28.50 -2.84
CA ALA A 2 -12.71 -28.07 -2.76
C ALA A 2 -12.07 -27.62 -4.11
N LEU A 3 -12.43 -28.23 -5.24
CA LEU A 3 -11.96 -27.81 -6.57
C LEU A 3 -12.41 -26.38 -6.94
N ASP A 4 -13.57 -25.92 -6.45
CA ASP A 4 -14.13 -24.62 -6.77
C ASP A 4 -13.26 -23.50 -6.14
N ALA A 5 -12.72 -23.75 -4.94
CA ALA A 5 -11.78 -22.87 -4.25
C ALA A 5 -10.48 -22.61 -5.05
N THR A 6 -10.08 -23.53 -5.93
CA THR A 6 -8.89 -23.35 -6.80
C THR A 6 -9.16 -22.47 -8.03
N LYS A 7 -10.45 -22.27 -8.38
CA LYS A 7 -10.90 -21.56 -9.58
C LYS A 7 -11.46 -20.16 -9.30
N VAL A 8 -11.36 -19.67 -8.07
CA VAL A 8 -11.86 -18.34 -7.66
C VAL A 8 -11.25 -17.19 -8.48
N ILE A 9 -12.00 -16.09 -8.64
CA ILE A 9 -11.61 -14.93 -9.44
C ILE A 9 -10.27 -14.33 -8.99
N LEU A 10 -9.39 -14.00 -9.93
CA LEU A 10 -8.09 -13.38 -9.65
C LEU A 10 -7.99 -11.99 -10.28
N ALA A 11 -7.44 -11.04 -9.53
CA ALA A 11 -7.31 -9.66 -9.99
C ALA A 11 -6.15 -9.46 -10.99
N HIS A 12 -6.31 -8.54 -11.95
CA HIS A 12 -5.18 -7.85 -12.58
C HIS A 12 -4.67 -6.72 -11.66
N SER A 13 -3.48 -6.17 -11.94
CA SER A 13 -3.06 -4.89 -11.33
C SER A 13 -3.69 -3.73 -12.11
N TRP A 14 -4.15 -2.70 -11.40
CA TRP A 14 -4.36 -1.36 -11.96
C TRP A 14 -3.14 -0.49 -11.64
N THR A 15 -2.79 0.38 -12.57
CA THR A 15 -1.71 1.37 -12.48
C THR A 15 -2.12 2.61 -13.28
N GLU A 16 -1.49 3.77 -13.02
CA GLU A 16 -1.83 5.03 -13.71
C GLU A 16 -1.70 4.97 -15.24
N ASP A 17 -0.78 4.13 -15.74
CA ASP A 17 -0.47 3.89 -17.15
C ASP A 17 -1.31 2.76 -17.77
N SER A 18 -2.17 2.09 -17.00
CA SER A 18 -2.94 0.92 -17.47
C SER A 18 -4.02 1.23 -18.51
N GLY A 19 -4.31 2.51 -18.77
CA GLY A 19 -5.35 2.97 -19.69
C GLY A 19 -6.79 2.69 -19.22
N ILE A 20 -6.98 2.22 -17.99
CA ILE A 20 -8.30 1.95 -17.40
C ILE A 20 -8.71 3.15 -16.54
N ASP A 21 -9.77 3.85 -16.94
CA ASP A 21 -10.47 4.78 -16.06
C ASP A 21 -11.17 3.99 -14.93
N PRO A 22 -10.89 4.27 -13.64
CA PRO A 22 -11.56 3.61 -12.53
C PRO A 22 -12.95 4.21 -12.21
N THR A 23 -13.36 5.29 -12.88
CA THR A 23 -14.65 5.96 -12.62
C THR A 23 -15.83 4.98 -12.75
N GLY A 24 -16.71 4.96 -11.75
CA GLY A 24 -17.85 4.05 -11.66
C GLY A 24 -17.53 2.63 -11.17
N TYR A 25 -16.26 2.26 -10.93
CA TYR A 25 -15.92 0.99 -10.26
C TYR A 25 -16.27 1.06 -8.76
N TRP A 26 -16.54 -0.09 -8.17
CA TRP A 26 -16.65 -0.24 -6.72
C TRP A 26 -15.27 -0.41 -6.09
N MET A 27 -14.96 0.40 -5.07
CA MET A 27 -13.72 0.35 -4.29
C MET A 27 -13.96 -0.39 -2.98
N ALA A 28 -13.02 -1.26 -2.59
CA ALA A 28 -12.95 -1.91 -1.29
C ALA A 28 -11.53 -1.82 -0.72
N GLU A 29 -11.38 -1.85 0.60
CA GLU A 29 -10.04 -1.95 1.21
C GLU A 29 -9.40 -3.29 0.81
N LYS A 30 -8.15 -3.26 0.34
CA LYS A 30 -7.40 -4.51 0.18
C LYS A 30 -6.89 -4.97 1.55
N LEU A 31 -7.42 -6.12 1.96
CA LEU A 31 -7.04 -6.84 3.17
C LEU A 31 -5.76 -7.68 2.93
N ASP A 32 -4.78 -7.58 3.84
CA ASP A 32 -3.62 -8.48 3.95
C ASP A 32 -3.96 -9.57 4.99
N GLY A 33 -4.88 -10.47 4.62
CA GLY A 33 -5.34 -11.58 5.44
C GLY A 33 -5.03 -12.94 4.80
N VAL A 34 -5.92 -13.92 5.00
CA VAL A 34 -5.84 -15.19 4.26
C VAL A 34 -7.16 -15.48 3.57
N ARG A 35 -7.18 -15.34 2.24
CA ARG A 35 -8.34 -15.67 1.40
C ARG A 35 -8.84 -17.09 1.65
N ALA A 36 -10.12 -17.19 1.99
CA ALA A 36 -10.84 -18.42 2.24
C ALA A 36 -12.12 -18.49 1.42
N TYR A 37 -12.28 -19.60 0.71
CA TYR A 37 -13.52 -19.99 0.05
C TYR A 37 -14.32 -20.87 1.02
N PHE A 38 -15.53 -20.49 1.37
CA PHE A 38 -16.44 -21.31 2.17
C PHE A 38 -17.36 -22.11 1.24
N ASP A 39 -17.34 -23.45 1.31
CA ASP A 39 -18.13 -24.31 0.40
C ASP A 39 -19.58 -24.58 0.85
N GLY A 40 -20.03 -23.90 1.91
CA GLY A 40 -21.29 -24.19 2.61
C GLY A 40 -21.10 -25.05 3.87
N THR A 41 -19.94 -25.69 4.05
CA THR A 41 -19.60 -26.49 5.25
C THR A 41 -18.18 -26.23 5.77
N ASN A 42 -17.21 -26.02 4.88
CA ASN A 42 -15.77 -25.94 5.20
C ASN A 42 -15.13 -24.73 4.54
N PHE A 43 -14.05 -24.22 5.14
CA PHE A 43 -13.18 -23.20 4.54
C PHE A 43 -11.99 -23.85 3.82
N TYR A 44 -11.61 -23.31 2.67
CA TYR A 44 -10.42 -23.72 1.91
C TYR A 44 -9.61 -22.51 1.46
N SER A 45 -8.30 -22.68 1.43
CA SER A 45 -7.39 -21.80 0.71
C SER A 45 -7.62 -21.86 -0.80
N ARG A 46 -7.12 -20.86 -1.53
CA ARG A 46 -6.98 -20.86 -3.01
C ARG A 46 -6.20 -22.07 -3.57
N ALA A 47 -5.46 -22.81 -2.74
CA ALA A 47 -4.74 -24.02 -3.15
C ALA A 47 -5.57 -25.31 -3.00
N GLY A 48 -6.82 -25.22 -2.54
CA GLY A 48 -7.66 -26.38 -2.22
C GLY A 48 -7.39 -26.99 -0.83
N ASN A 49 -6.33 -26.55 -0.13
CA ASN A 49 -6.08 -26.98 1.25
C ASN A 49 -7.21 -26.50 2.17
N LYS A 50 -7.82 -27.42 2.93
CA LYS A 50 -8.83 -27.13 3.96
C LYS A 50 -8.21 -26.37 5.14
N PHE A 51 -8.96 -25.42 5.71
CA PHE A 51 -8.66 -24.80 7.00
C PHE A 51 -9.53 -25.43 8.10
N TYR A 52 -8.94 -25.66 9.28
CA TYR A 52 -9.60 -26.32 10.41
C TYR A 52 -10.28 -25.30 11.32
N ALA A 53 -11.23 -24.55 10.75
CA ALA A 53 -12.05 -23.60 11.50
C ALA A 53 -12.92 -24.34 12.54
N PRO A 54 -12.99 -23.87 13.81
CA PRO A 54 -13.85 -24.46 14.82
C PRO A 54 -15.34 -24.41 14.43
N PRO A 55 -16.19 -25.33 14.90
CA PRO A 55 -17.62 -25.36 14.55
C PRO A 55 -18.40 -24.08 14.87
N PHE A 56 -17.93 -23.26 15.82
CA PHE A 56 -18.52 -21.95 16.09
C PHE A 56 -18.32 -20.94 14.94
N PHE A 57 -17.20 -21.05 14.21
CA PHE A 57 -16.76 -20.04 13.26
C PHE A 57 -17.53 -20.10 11.94
N SER A 58 -18.02 -21.29 11.55
CA SER A 58 -18.96 -21.48 10.44
C SER A 58 -20.43 -21.41 10.86
N LYS A 59 -20.73 -21.12 12.13
CA LYS A 59 -22.11 -21.07 12.64
C LYS A 59 -22.88 -19.95 11.95
N HIS A 60 -24.04 -20.30 11.40
CA HIS A 60 -24.96 -19.38 10.70
C HIS A 60 -24.45 -18.80 9.36
N LEU A 61 -23.45 -19.40 8.74
CA LEU A 61 -23.17 -19.16 7.31
C LEU A 61 -24.16 -19.92 6.41
N PRO A 62 -24.47 -19.43 5.19
CA PRO A 62 -25.30 -20.13 4.21
C PRO A 62 -24.65 -21.45 3.79
N LYS A 63 -25.45 -22.51 3.64
CA LYS A 63 -24.98 -23.87 3.30
C LYS A 63 -25.13 -24.23 1.83
N ASP A 64 -26.02 -23.51 1.16
CA ASP A 64 -26.44 -23.61 -0.23
C ASP A 64 -25.55 -22.78 -1.16
N GLN A 65 -25.22 -21.55 -0.75
CA GLN A 65 -24.40 -20.62 -1.51
C GLN A 65 -22.98 -20.50 -0.94
N PRO A 66 -21.92 -20.92 -1.68
CA PRO A 66 -20.54 -20.71 -1.25
C PRO A 66 -20.12 -19.24 -1.30
N LEU A 67 -19.15 -18.89 -0.46
CA LEU A 67 -18.69 -17.51 -0.23
C LEU A 67 -17.19 -17.37 -0.51
N ASP A 68 -16.77 -16.16 -0.89
CA ASP A 68 -15.39 -15.79 -1.20
C ASP A 68 -15.01 -14.54 -0.38
N GLY A 69 -14.00 -14.67 0.46
CA GLY A 69 -13.68 -13.68 1.50
C GLY A 69 -12.29 -13.85 2.07
N GLU A 70 -11.91 -12.96 2.98
CA GLU A 70 -10.59 -12.94 3.64
C GLU A 70 -10.73 -13.24 5.14
N LEU A 71 -9.91 -14.15 5.67
CA LEU A 71 -9.76 -14.35 7.12
C LEU A 71 -8.77 -13.32 7.67
N TRP A 72 -9.25 -12.45 8.58
CA TRP A 72 -8.58 -11.20 8.94
C TRP A 72 -8.65 -10.91 10.45
N LEU A 73 -7.57 -10.35 11.00
CA LEU A 73 -7.41 -10.03 12.43
C LEU A 73 -7.17 -8.52 12.71
N GLY A 74 -7.19 -7.70 11.66
CA GLY A 74 -6.67 -6.33 11.65
C GLY A 74 -5.48 -6.15 10.71
N ARG A 75 -5.17 -4.89 10.40
CA ARG A 75 -4.05 -4.49 9.53
C ARG A 75 -2.70 -4.94 10.09
N GLY A 76 -1.78 -5.33 9.20
CA GLY A 76 -0.44 -5.83 9.57
C GLY A 76 -0.39 -7.23 10.22
N ARG A 77 -1.52 -7.90 10.46
CA ARG A 77 -1.56 -9.19 11.21
C ARG A 77 -1.52 -10.45 10.34
N PHE A 78 -1.21 -10.33 9.05
CA PHE A 78 -1.09 -11.43 8.08
C PHE A 78 -0.38 -12.69 8.62
N GLN A 79 0.78 -12.52 9.26
CA GLN A 79 1.56 -13.64 9.80
C GLN A 79 0.82 -14.38 10.92
N GLN A 80 0.04 -13.66 11.74
CA GLN A 80 -0.81 -14.27 12.78
C GLN A 80 -2.00 -15.01 12.14
N CYS A 81 -2.65 -14.42 11.13
CA CYS A 81 -3.70 -15.12 10.37
C CYS A 81 -3.17 -16.44 9.78
N ILE A 82 -2.02 -16.40 9.12
CA ILE A 82 -1.35 -17.58 8.54
C ILE A 82 -1.00 -18.63 9.60
N SER A 83 -0.56 -18.22 10.79
CA SER A 83 -0.23 -19.12 11.89
C SER A 83 -1.45 -19.93 12.35
N ILE A 84 -2.59 -19.25 12.53
CA ILE A 84 -3.83 -19.84 13.04
C ILE A 84 -4.45 -20.78 11.99
N VAL A 85 -4.64 -20.31 10.75
CA VAL A 85 -5.37 -21.11 9.72
C VAL A 85 -4.58 -22.30 9.19
N LYS A 86 -3.25 -22.33 9.37
CA LYS A 86 -2.41 -23.51 9.07
C LYS A 86 -2.48 -24.58 10.16
N ASN A 87 -2.91 -24.23 11.37
CA ASN A 87 -2.94 -25.18 12.46
C ASN A 87 -4.10 -26.17 12.29
N GLN A 88 -3.84 -27.43 12.67
CA GLN A 88 -4.80 -28.54 12.55
C GLN A 88 -5.24 -29.08 13.91
N LYS A 89 -4.63 -28.61 15.01
CA LYS A 89 -5.02 -29.02 16.36
C LYS A 89 -6.34 -28.36 16.78
N VAL A 90 -7.23 -29.18 17.33
CA VAL A 90 -8.58 -28.77 17.77
C VAL A 90 -8.54 -27.97 19.08
N ASP A 91 -7.50 -28.14 19.89
CA ASP A 91 -7.28 -27.46 21.18
C ASP A 91 -7.14 -25.93 21.08
N ARG A 92 -6.72 -25.40 19.92
CA ARG A 92 -6.48 -23.96 19.67
C ARG A 92 -7.68 -23.24 19.05
N ALA A 93 -8.89 -23.74 19.28
CA ALA A 93 -10.14 -23.08 18.89
C ALA A 93 -10.25 -21.64 19.41
N ASP A 94 -9.65 -21.36 20.57
CA ASP A 94 -9.60 -20.03 21.18
C ASP A 94 -8.87 -18.97 20.34
N GLU A 95 -7.94 -19.34 19.48
CA GLU A 95 -7.22 -18.37 18.63
C GLU A 95 -8.06 -17.85 17.46
N TRP A 96 -9.19 -18.50 17.17
CA TRP A 96 -10.18 -17.99 16.23
C TRP A 96 -11.11 -16.94 16.89
N LYS A 97 -11.05 -16.74 18.21
CA LYS A 97 -11.76 -15.65 18.90
C LYS A 97 -11.14 -14.30 18.49
N GLY A 98 -11.89 -13.53 17.68
CA GLY A 98 -11.45 -12.24 17.14
C GLY A 98 -10.93 -12.30 15.69
N MET A 99 -10.87 -13.48 15.08
CA MET A 99 -10.82 -13.61 13.63
C MET A 99 -12.16 -13.15 13.04
N THR A 100 -12.13 -12.40 11.94
CA THR A 100 -13.32 -12.04 11.16
C THR A 100 -13.19 -12.61 9.74
N TYR A 101 -14.25 -13.21 9.21
CA TYR A 101 -14.37 -13.59 7.80
C TYR A 101 -15.04 -12.45 7.02
N LEU A 102 -14.23 -11.68 6.30
CA LEU A 102 -14.67 -10.50 5.55
C LEU A 102 -14.99 -10.92 4.11
N VAL A 103 -16.29 -11.01 3.78
CA VAL A 103 -16.80 -11.58 2.54
C VAL A 103 -16.98 -10.50 1.47
N PHE A 104 -16.45 -10.76 0.27
CA PHE A 104 -16.43 -9.81 -0.85
C PHE A 104 -17.07 -10.36 -2.14
N ASP A 105 -17.43 -11.63 -2.21
CA ASP A 105 -18.21 -12.18 -3.33
C ASP A 105 -18.97 -13.47 -2.97
N ALA A 106 -19.96 -13.82 -3.80
CA ALA A 106 -20.78 -15.03 -3.73
C ALA A 106 -20.67 -15.80 -5.06
N PRO A 107 -19.61 -16.62 -5.29
CA PRO A 107 -19.17 -17.02 -6.62
C PRO A 107 -20.14 -17.81 -7.51
N LYS A 108 -21.15 -18.46 -6.92
CA LYS A 108 -22.12 -19.30 -7.66
C LYS A 108 -23.45 -18.60 -7.96
N LEU A 109 -23.68 -17.39 -7.45
CA LEU A 109 -24.81 -16.59 -7.90
C LEU A 109 -24.51 -16.02 -9.29
N ASP A 110 -25.24 -16.48 -10.32
CA ASP A 110 -25.18 -15.86 -11.64
C ASP A 110 -25.98 -14.55 -11.67
N LEU A 111 -25.42 -13.53 -11.02
CA LEU A 111 -25.95 -12.18 -10.89
C LEU A 111 -24.84 -11.15 -11.15
N THR A 112 -25.22 -9.89 -11.39
CA THR A 112 -24.26 -8.77 -11.42
C THR A 112 -23.65 -8.53 -10.04
N TYR A 113 -22.46 -7.92 -9.97
CA TYR A 113 -21.74 -7.71 -8.71
C TYR A 113 -22.60 -7.00 -7.65
N GLU A 114 -23.32 -5.95 -8.04
CA GLU A 114 -24.24 -5.22 -7.16
C GLU A 114 -25.28 -6.17 -6.55
N LYS A 115 -25.91 -7.02 -7.37
CA LYS A 115 -26.92 -7.99 -6.89
C LYS A 115 -26.35 -9.13 -6.07
N ARG A 116 -25.06 -9.48 -6.23
CA ARG A 116 -24.34 -10.39 -5.32
C ARG A 116 -24.00 -9.71 -3.98
N MET A 117 -23.66 -8.42 -3.99
CA MET A 117 -23.46 -7.63 -2.77
C MET A 117 -24.78 -7.38 -2.03
N ASP A 118 -25.90 -7.12 -2.74
CA ASP A 118 -27.24 -7.03 -2.16
C ASP A 118 -27.62 -8.32 -1.43
N TYR A 119 -27.40 -9.47 -2.06
CA TYR A 119 -27.59 -10.79 -1.43
C TYR A 119 -26.74 -10.94 -0.16
N LEU A 120 -25.45 -10.62 -0.21
CA LEU A 120 -24.56 -10.68 0.96
C LEU A 120 -25.08 -9.77 2.11
N LYS A 121 -25.48 -8.53 1.80
CA LYS A 121 -26.07 -7.59 2.78
C LYS A 121 -27.34 -8.13 3.43
N SER A 122 -28.12 -8.95 2.73
CA SER A 122 -29.38 -9.52 3.26
C SER A 122 -29.19 -10.71 4.22
N ILE A 123 -28.01 -11.35 4.26
CA ILE A 123 -27.76 -12.57 5.06
C ILE A 123 -26.67 -12.44 6.13
N MET A 124 -25.92 -11.33 6.18
CA MET A 124 -24.83 -11.13 7.15
C MET A 124 -24.61 -9.65 7.48
N PRO A 125 -23.99 -9.32 8.63
CA PRO A 125 -23.83 -7.95 9.07
C PRO A 125 -22.91 -7.15 8.14
N THR A 126 -23.22 -5.86 8.02
CA THR A 126 -22.42 -4.84 7.35
C THR A 126 -21.57 -4.07 8.37
N PHE A 127 -21.13 -2.86 8.01
CA PHE A 127 -20.49 -1.87 8.86
C PHE A 127 -21.20 -0.52 8.70
N GLY A 128 -20.96 0.45 9.59
CA GLY A 128 -21.60 1.76 9.54
C GLY A 128 -23.05 1.77 10.05
N LYS A 129 -23.87 2.70 9.55
CA LYS A 129 -25.28 2.88 9.97
C LYS A 129 -26.17 1.68 9.59
N ASP A 130 -25.86 1.01 8.48
CA ASP A 130 -26.56 -0.19 8.01
C ASP A 130 -26.27 -1.44 8.86
N ALA A 131 -25.32 -1.36 9.80
CA ALA A 131 -24.98 -2.50 10.63
C ALA A 131 -26.16 -2.84 11.54
N ILE A 132 -26.80 -3.99 11.26
CA ILE A 132 -27.80 -4.59 12.14
C ILE A 132 -27.18 -4.80 13.52
N GLN A 133 -27.43 -3.85 14.42
CA GLN A 133 -27.30 -4.09 15.85
C GLN A 133 -28.41 -5.08 16.22
N SER A 134 -28.06 -6.13 16.94
CA SER A 134 -29.04 -7.09 17.48
C SER A 134 -29.74 -6.48 18.71
N SER A 135 -30.38 -5.33 18.51
CA SER A 135 -31.02 -4.51 19.54
C SER A 135 -32.54 -4.72 19.64
N ASP A 136 -33.12 -5.54 18.75
CA ASP A 136 -34.45 -6.11 18.92
C ASP A 136 -34.32 -7.63 19.24
N PRO A 137 -34.47 -8.04 20.51
CA PRO A 137 -34.47 -9.45 20.90
C PRO A 137 -35.68 -10.25 20.40
N SER A 138 -36.75 -9.60 19.93
CA SER A 138 -37.95 -10.26 19.40
C SER A 138 -37.79 -10.70 17.94
N ALA A 139 -36.93 -10.03 17.17
CA ALA A 139 -36.55 -10.38 15.80
C ALA A 139 -35.63 -11.63 15.68
N ALA A 140 -35.64 -12.52 16.67
CA ALA A 140 -34.71 -13.64 16.85
C ALA A 140 -34.81 -14.80 15.83
N SER A 141 -35.59 -14.64 14.77
CA SER A 141 -35.67 -15.60 13.65
C SER A 141 -34.39 -15.57 12.78
N ASN A 142 -33.82 -14.38 12.56
CA ASN A 142 -32.64 -14.20 11.73
C ASN A 142 -31.36 -14.57 12.49
N LYS A 143 -30.93 -15.81 12.28
CA LYS A 143 -29.64 -16.36 12.72
C LYS A 143 -28.51 -15.75 11.89
N VAL A 144 -27.96 -14.63 12.35
CA VAL A 144 -26.85 -13.91 11.71
C VAL A 144 -25.48 -14.47 12.16
N PRO A 145 -24.47 -14.61 11.28
CA PRO A 145 -23.14 -15.12 11.64
C PRO A 145 -22.31 -14.06 12.41
N PRO A 146 -21.93 -14.28 13.68
CA PRO A 146 -21.24 -13.26 14.49
C PRO A 146 -19.74 -13.09 14.16
N TYR A 147 -19.16 -13.95 13.32
CA TYR A 147 -17.76 -13.93 12.91
C TYR A 147 -17.55 -13.52 11.45
N ALA A 148 -18.62 -13.29 10.68
CA ALA A 148 -18.53 -12.92 9.28
C ALA A 148 -19.24 -11.58 9.03
N ARG A 149 -18.74 -10.79 8.06
CA ARG A 149 -19.35 -9.52 7.63
C ARG A 149 -19.11 -9.28 6.15
N VAL A 150 -19.98 -8.49 5.53
CA VAL A 150 -19.74 -7.96 4.18
C VAL A 150 -18.59 -6.96 4.21
N VAL A 151 -17.66 -7.04 3.26
CA VAL A 151 -16.61 -6.02 3.06
C VAL A 151 -17.27 -4.68 2.67
N PRO A 152 -16.92 -3.56 3.34
CA PRO A 152 -17.39 -2.23 2.95
C PRO A 152 -16.97 -1.87 1.52
N VAL A 153 -17.89 -1.28 0.75
CA VAL A 153 -17.66 -0.85 -0.63
C VAL A 153 -18.24 0.54 -0.87
N GLN A 154 -17.51 1.38 -1.61
CA GLN A 154 -18.01 2.67 -2.09
C GLN A 154 -17.73 2.86 -3.58
N LYS A 155 -18.33 3.86 -4.21
CA LYS A 155 -18.17 4.12 -5.64
C LYS A 155 -16.94 4.99 -5.92
N CYS A 156 -16.11 4.58 -6.89
CA CYS A 156 -15.03 5.40 -7.40
C CYS A 156 -15.61 6.54 -8.25
N LEU A 157 -15.49 7.78 -7.78
CA LEU A 157 -16.02 8.95 -8.48
C LEU A 157 -15.05 9.53 -9.52
N SER A 158 -13.75 9.28 -9.38
CA SER A 158 -12.71 9.69 -10.34
C SER A 158 -11.37 9.00 -10.03
N LYS A 159 -10.40 9.07 -10.95
CA LYS A 159 -9.00 8.69 -10.66
C LYS A 159 -8.44 9.42 -9.43
N THR A 160 -8.77 10.70 -9.25
CA THR A 160 -8.32 11.50 -8.09
C THR A 160 -8.92 10.99 -6.79
N HIS A 161 -10.22 10.63 -6.79
CA HIS A 161 -10.86 9.99 -5.65
C HIS A 161 -10.16 8.66 -5.30
N LEU A 162 -9.92 7.79 -6.29
CA LEU A 162 -9.17 6.54 -6.05
C LEU A 162 -7.80 6.76 -5.41
N LEU A 163 -7.02 7.73 -5.91
CA LEU A 163 -5.68 7.99 -5.37
C LEU A 163 -5.73 8.58 -3.96
N ARG A 164 -6.73 9.42 -3.64
CA ARG A 164 -6.98 9.91 -2.29
C ARG A 164 -7.28 8.77 -1.32
N GLU A 165 -8.19 7.87 -1.68
CA GLU A 165 -8.54 6.75 -0.81
C GLU A 165 -7.42 5.71 -0.69
N LEU A 166 -6.58 5.56 -1.73
CA LEU A 166 -5.41 4.71 -1.66
C LEU A 166 -4.42 5.20 -0.59
N ASP A 167 -4.15 6.51 -0.55
CA ASP A 167 -3.32 7.13 0.49
C ASP A 167 -4.02 7.09 1.86
N HIS A 168 -5.32 7.37 1.93
CA HIS A 168 -6.12 7.27 3.16
C HIS A 168 -6.07 5.86 3.78
N VAL A 169 -6.16 4.81 2.96
CA VAL A 169 -6.00 3.42 3.41
C VAL A 169 -4.58 3.14 3.88
N GLN A 170 -3.56 3.57 3.13
CA GLN A 170 -2.16 3.26 3.44
C GLN A 170 -1.58 4.08 4.60
N THR A 171 -2.03 5.31 4.80
CA THR A 171 -1.70 6.14 5.97
C THR A 171 -2.19 5.50 7.27
N HIS A 172 -3.36 4.84 7.23
CA HIS A 172 -3.91 4.04 8.33
C HIS A 172 -3.48 2.55 8.29
N GLY A 173 -2.46 2.19 7.50
CA GLY A 173 -1.80 0.88 7.51
C GLY A 173 -2.44 -0.25 6.71
N GLY A 174 -3.43 0.04 5.84
CA GLY A 174 -4.03 -0.94 4.93
C GLY A 174 -3.16 -1.23 3.70
N GLU A 175 -3.39 -2.33 3.00
CA GLU A 175 -2.49 -2.81 1.93
C GLU A 175 -2.65 -2.06 0.60
N GLY A 176 -3.82 -1.45 0.37
CA GLY A 176 -4.21 -0.78 -0.88
C GLY A 176 -5.71 -0.89 -1.14
N ILE A 177 -6.13 -0.83 -2.40
CA ILE A 177 -7.55 -0.91 -2.79
C ILE A 177 -7.81 -2.07 -3.76
N MET A 178 -8.98 -2.68 -3.67
CA MET A 178 -9.55 -3.55 -4.69
C MET A 178 -10.61 -2.78 -5.48
N LEU A 179 -10.57 -2.87 -6.81
CA LEU A 179 -11.60 -2.31 -7.71
C LEU A 179 -12.42 -3.43 -8.34
N ARG A 180 -13.75 -3.27 -8.38
CA ARG A 180 -14.65 -4.15 -9.13
C ARG A 180 -15.46 -3.37 -10.15
N ALA A 181 -15.41 -3.80 -11.42
CA ALA A 181 -16.15 -3.19 -12.51
C ALA A 181 -17.67 -3.28 -12.26
N PRO A 182 -18.43 -2.20 -12.51
CA PRO A 182 -19.86 -2.19 -12.27
C PRO A 182 -20.57 -3.18 -13.19
N ARG A 183 -21.66 -3.77 -12.70
CA ARG A 183 -22.47 -4.79 -13.38
C ARG A 183 -21.74 -6.09 -13.74
N SER A 184 -20.51 -6.31 -13.26
CA SER A 184 -19.71 -7.48 -13.64
C SER A 184 -20.22 -8.80 -13.06
N ARG A 185 -20.29 -9.84 -13.89
CA ARG A 185 -20.52 -11.24 -13.48
C ARG A 185 -19.33 -11.78 -12.68
N TYR A 186 -19.46 -12.97 -12.10
CA TYR A 186 -18.29 -13.69 -11.54
C TYR A 186 -17.54 -14.42 -12.66
N GLU A 187 -16.21 -14.47 -12.57
CA GLU A 187 -15.36 -15.13 -13.56
C GLU A 187 -14.37 -16.07 -12.86
N PHE A 188 -14.44 -17.36 -13.16
CA PHE A 188 -13.59 -18.40 -12.55
C PHE A 188 -12.18 -18.47 -13.15
N LYS A 189 -11.52 -17.31 -13.26
CA LYS A 189 -10.21 -17.09 -13.88
C LYS A 189 -9.60 -15.76 -13.39
N ARG A 190 -8.44 -15.38 -13.92
CA ARG A 190 -7.99 -13.98 -13.82
C ARG A 190 -8.84 -13.11 -14.74
N SER A 191 -9.46 -12.05 -14.21
CA SER A 191 -10.33 -11.16 -14.97
C SER A 191 -9.91 -9.69 -14.84
N ARG A 192 -10.15 -8.93 -15.91
CA ARG A 192 -10.03 -7.47 -15.94
C ARG A 192 -11.18 -6.76 -15.21
N THR A 193 -12.27 -7.47 -14.87
CA THR A 193 -13.37 -6.89 -14.07
C THR A 193 -13.00 -6.72 -12.61
N LEU A 194 -11.98 -7.43 -12.11
CA LEU A 194 -11.42 -7.26 -10.76
C LEU A 194 -9.97 -6.79 -10.85
N LEU A 195 -9.67 -5.63 -10.27
CA LEU A 195 -8.33 -5.05 -10.25
C LEU A 195 -7.86 -4.85 -8.80
N LYS A 196 -6.54 -4.89 -8.59
CA LYS A 196 -5.91 -4.45 -7.35
C LYS A 196 -5.10 -3.17 -7.63
N VAL A 197 -5.33 -2.17 -6.81
CA VAL A 197 -4.63 -0.88 -6.82
C VAL A 197 -3.63 -0.92 -5.68
N LYS A 198 -2.36 -0.68 -6.01
CA LYS A 198 -1.26 -0.62 -5.05
C LYS A 198 -0.31 0.48 -5.46
N THR A 199 0.16 1.26 -4.48
CA THR A 199 1.42 1.98 -4.65
C THR A 199 2.56 0.98 -4.83
N PHE A 200 3.60 1.45 -5.53
CA PHE A 200 4.89 0.79 -5.56
C PHE A 200 5.92 1.84 -5.21
N PHE A 201 6.71 1.58 -4.17
CA PHE A 201 7.89 2.37 -3.84
C PHE A 201 9.06 1.87 -4.69
N ASP A 202 9.87 2.78 -5.24
CA ASP A 202 11.15 2.48 -5.87
C ASP A 202 12.34 2.90 -4.98
N GLU A 203 13.37 2.06 -4.93
CA GLU A 203 14.56 2.21 -4.07
C GLU A 203 15.76 1.55 -4.78
N GLU A 204 16.99 1.98 -4.48
CA GLU A 204 18.21 1.38 -5.02
C GLU A 204 18.91 0.44 -4.04
N ALA A 205 19.44 -0.65 -4.58
CA ALA A 205 20.34 -1.55 -3.87
C ALA A 205 21.52 -1.96 -4.76
N ILE A 206 22.68 -2.20 -4.15
CA ILE A 206 23.83 -2.78 -4.84
C ILE A 206 23.71 -4.30 -4.87
N VAL A 207 23.99 -4.91 -6.03
CA VAL A 207 24.04 -6.36 -6.17
C VAL A 207 25.26 -6.89 -5.43
N VAL A 208 25.06 -7.77 -4.46
CA VAL A 208 26.12 -8.44 -3.68
C VAL A 208 26.29 -9.91 -4.06
N GLY A 209 25.26 -10.54 -4.63
CA GLY A 209 25.29 -11.94 -5.08
C GLY A 209 24.38 -12.21 -6.27
N VAL A 210 24.69 -13.27 -7.02
CA VAL A 210 23.91 -13.75 -8.18
C VAL A 210 23.65 -15.23 -7.99
N VAL A 211 22.41 -15.62 -7.73
CA VAL A 211 22.06 -16.98 -7.30
C VAL A 211 21.34 -17.74 -8.43
N LYS A 212 21.79 -18.96 -8.68
CA LYS A 212 21.23 -19.85 -9.71
C LYS A 212 19.76 -20.18 -9.41
N GLY A 213 18.94 -20.34 -10.44
CA GLY A 213 17.54 -20.70 -10.30
C GLY A 213 17.32 -22.18 -10.02
N SER A 214 16.06 -22.52 -9.79
CA SER A 214 15.53 -23.89 -9.78
C SER A 214 14.46 -24.06 -10.86
N GLY A 215 14.03 -25.31 -11.11
CA GLY A 215 13.02 -25.62 -12.14
C GLY A 215 13.40 -25.06 -13.52
N LYS A 216 12.53 -24.24 -14.11
CA LYS A 216 12.75 -23.63 -15.44
C LYS A 216 13.98 -22.70 -15.54
N ASN A 217 14.53 -22.26 -14.41
CA ASN A 217 15.73 -21.41 -14.36
C ASN A 217 16.96 -22.16 -13.80
N SER A 218 16.93 -23.49 -13.72
CA SER A 218 18.02 -24.35 -13.21
C SER A 218 19.39 -24.19 -13.87
N HIS A 219 19.44 -23.62 -15.08
CA HIS A 219 20.66 -23.35 -15.85
C HIS A 219 21.16 -21.90 -15.73
N ARG A 220 20.39 -20.97 -15.14
CA ARG A 220 20.61 -19.51 -15.23
C ARG A 220 20.28 -18.78 -13.92
N MET A 221 20.26 -17.45 -13.91
CA MET A 221 19.95 -16.67 -12.69
C MET A 221 18.49 -16.85 -12.25
N GLY A 222 18.32 -17.22 -10.98
CA GLY A 222 17.04 -17.30 -10.28
C GLY A 222 16.69 -15.99 -9.60
N HIS A 223 17.63 -15.43 -8.83
CA HIS A 223 17.51 -14.14 -8.17
C HIS A 223 18.87 -13.47 -7.99
N LEU A 224 18.84 -12.16 -7.73
CA LEU A 224 19.99 -11.41 -7.22
C LEU A 224 19.86 -11.31 -5.70
N GLU A 225 20.99 -11.36 -5.00
CA GLU A 225 21.08 -10.90 -3.61
C GLU A 225 21.58 -9.46 -3.62
N VAL A 226 20.90 -8.58 -2.89
CA VAL A 226 21.15 -7.14 -2.93
C VAL A 226 21.20 -6.53 -1.53
N LYS A 227 21.90 -5.39 -1.42
CA LYS A 227 22.10 -4.64 -0.17
C LYS A 227 21.71 -3.17 -0.36
N THR A 228 20.87 -2.62 0.52
CA THR A 228 20.58 -1.17 0.60
C THR A 228 21.67 -0.43 1.39
N PRO A 229 21.73 0.91 1.38
CA PRO A 229 22.78 1.65 2.09
C PRO A 229 22.74 1.46 3.62
N ASP A 230 21.54 1.33 4.21
CA ASP A 230 21.34 0.96 5.62
C ASP A 230 21.64 -0.53 5.93
N GLY A 231 22.01 -1.30 4.90
CA GLY A 231 22.58 -2.64 5.06
C GLY A 231 21.59 -3.79 5.09
N ARG A 232 20.28 -3.56 4.88
CA ARG A 232 19.29 -4.64 4.70
C ARG A 232 19.70 -5.52 3.52
N LEU A 233 19.72 -6.84 3.75
CA LEU A 233 20.01 -7.87 2.77
C LEU A 233 18.73 -8.63 2.41
N PHE A 234 18.47 -8.78 1.10
CA PHE A 234 17.32 -9.53 0.59
C PHE A 234 17.50 -9.98 -0.87
N SER A 235 16.65 -10.91 -1.30
CA SER A 235 16.64 -11.47 -2.65
C SER A 235 15.65 -10.73 -3.58
N VAL A 236 16.08 -10.37 -4.79
CA VAL A 236 15.22 -9.86 -5.87
C VAL A 236 15.10 -10.95 -6.93
N GLY A 237 13.93 -11.60 -7.03
CA GLY A 237 13.70 -12.75 -7.90
C GLY A 237 12.77 -12.51 -9.10
N SER A 238 12.03 -11.40 -9.13
CA SER A 238 11.08 -11.02 -10.19
C SER A 238 11.51 -9.74 -10.91
N GLY A 239 10.94 -9.48 -12.09
CA GLY A 239 11.19 -8.29 -12.90
C GLY A 239 12.12 -8.51 -14.10
N PHE A 240 13.02 -9.50 -14.02
CA PHE A 240 13.94 -9.84 -15.10
C PHE A 240 13.26 -10.50 -16.30
N THR A 241 13.64 -10.06 -17.50
CA THR A 241 13.44 -10.82 -18.75
C THR A 241 14.30 -12.08 -18.76
N ASP A 242 14.00 -13.02 -19.66
CA ASP A 242 14.78 -14.25 -19.79
C ASP A 242 16.24 -13.97 -20.18
N ALA A 243 16.50 -13.04 -21.12
CA ALA A 243 17.84 -12.59 -21.47
C ALA A 243 18.61 -11.95 -20.29
N GLN A 244 17.91 -11.28 -19.36
CA GLN A 244 18.48 -10.77 -18.11
C GLN A 244 18.72 -11.86 -17.05
N ARG A 245 18.24 -13.09 -17.26
CA ARG A 245 18.59 -14.25 -16.43
C ARG A 245 19.78 -15.01 -16.97
N ASP A 246 19.91 -15.04 -18.29
CA ASP A 246 21.05 -15.61 -19.01
C ASP A 246 22.28 -14.70 -18.88
N LYS A 247 22.07 -13.36 -18.88
CA LYS A 247 23.09 -12.33 -18.63
C LYS A 247 22.64 -11.39 -17.49
N PRO A 248 22.81 -11.80 -16.22
CA PRO A 248 22.37 -11.03 -15.05
C PRO A 248 23.20 -9.76 -14.78
N PRO A 249 22.61 -8.76 -14.11
CA PRO A 249 23.35 -7.66 -13.51
C PRO A 249 24.49 -8.18 -12.62
N LYS A 250 25.70 -7.63 -12.79
CA LYS A 250 26.90 -8.09 -12.08
C LYS A 250 26.90 -7.65 -10.62
N VAL A 251 27.60 -8.40 -9.76
CA VAL A 251 27.98 -7.93 -8.43
C VAL A 251 28.69 -6.58 -8.53
N GLY A 252 28.34 -5.64 -7.64
CA GLY A 252 28.81 -4.26 -7.66
C GLY A 252 27.96 -3.28 -8.48
N ILE A 253 27.03 -3.76 -9.32
CA ILE A 253 26.08 -2.89 -10.04
C ILE A 253 24.98 -2.44 -9.09
N VAL A 254 24.62 -1.16 -9.16
CA VAL A 254 23.42 -0.61 -8.50
C VAL A 254 22.20 -0.92 -9.36
N ILE A 255 21.13 -1.43 -8.77
CA ILE A 255 19.83 -1.63 -9.43
C ILE A 255 18.76 -0.77 -8.76
N THR A 256 17.77 -0.32 -9.53
CA THR A 256 16.46 0.08 -8.97
C THR A 256 15.59 -1.16 -8.89
N TYR A 257 14.97 -1.39 -7.74
CA TYR A 257 13.86 -2.31 -7.57
C TYR A 257 12.61 -1.55 -7.12
N LYS A 258 11.44 -2.15 -7.30
CA LYS A 258 10.19 -1.68 -6.69
C LYS A 258 9.58 -2.71 -5.76
N PHE A 259 8.94 -2.23 -4.71
CA PHE A 259 8.27 -3.02 -3.68
C PHE A 259 6.93 -2.39 -3.30
N GLN A 260 6.11 -3.07 -2.50
CA GLN A 260 4.75 -2.61 -2.17
C GLN A 260 4.62 -2.08 -0.74
N GLU A 261 5.46 -2.57 0.16
CA GLU A 261 5.43 -2.34 1.60
C GLU A 261 6.74 -2.89 2.21
N LEU A 262 7.07 -2.50 3.44
CA LEU A 262 8.16 -3.10 4.21
C LEU A 262 7.62 -4.12 5.21
N SER A 263 8.39 -5.17 5.48
CA SER A 263 8.12 -6.10 6.58
C SER A 263 8.42 -5.47 7.94
N THR A 264 8.02 -6.13 9.03
CA THR A 264 8.36 -5.72 10.41
C THR A 264 9.87 -5.67 10.70
N ARG A 265 10.71 -6.25 9.84
CA ARG A 265 12.18 -6.16 9.87
C ARG A 265 12.74 -5.21 8.81
N LEU A 266 11.93 -4.26 8.34
CA LEU A 266 12.21 -3.25 7.30
C LEU A 266 12.67 -3.77 5.92
N ASN A 267 12.82 -5.09 5.73
CA ASN A 267 13.07 -5.69 4.42
C ASN A 267 11.84 -5.54 3.50
N PRO A 268 12.03 -5.15 2.22
CA PRO A 268 10.94 -5.02 1.24
C PRO A 268 10.11 -6.30 1.02
N ARG A 269 8.77 -6.19 0.98
CA ARG A 269 7.88 -7.28 0.52
C ARG A 269 7.71 -7.21 -1.01
N PHE A 270 7.84 -8.37 -1.64
CA PHE A 270 7.68 -8.60 -3.08
C PHE A 270 8.59 -7.73 -4.01
N PRO A 271 9.90 -7.56 -3.70
CA PRO A 271 10.79 -6.72 -4.49
C PRO A 271 10.94 -7.25 -5.91
N THR A 272 10.82 -6.35 -6.88
CA THR A 272 10.81 -6.63 -8.31
C THR A 272 11.81 -5.70 -9.00
N PHE A 273 12.77 -6.27 -9.74
CA PHE A 273 13.76 -5.53 -10.52
C PHE A 273 13.11 -4.61 -11.56
N ILE A 274 13.69 -3.43 -11.76
CA ILE A 274 13.25 -2.43 -12.74
C ILE A 274 14.35 -2.12 -13.76
N GLY A 275 15.60 -1.97 -13.31
CA GLY A 275 16.73 -1.71 -14.20
C GLY A 275 18.04 -1.46 -13.47
N GLU A 276 19.14 -1.53 -14.21
CA GLU A 276 20.47 -1.14 -13.74
C GLU A 276 20.62 0.39 -13.71
N ARG A 277 21.31 0.90 -12.68
CA ARG A 277 21.62 2.33 -12.49
C ARG A 277 23.08 2.61 -12.82
N ILE A 278 23.42 2.50 -14.10
CA ILE A 278 24.72 2.99 -14.62
C ILE A 278 24.92 4.50 -14.41
N ASP A 279 23.83 5.23 -14.14
CA ASP A 279 23.79 6.65 -13.83
C ASP A 279 24.08 7.02 -12.35
N ILE A 280 24.30 6.04 -11.45
CA ILE A 280 24.60 6.29 -10.03
C ILE A 280 25.94 5.69 -9.60
N LYS A 281 26.74 6.47 -8.86
CA LYS A 281 27.83 5.96 -8.02
C LYS A 281 27.27 5.56 -6.66
N TRP A 282 27.41 4.28 -6.29
CA TRP A 282 26.87 3.76 -5.03
C TRP A 282 27.32 4.56 -3.79
N ALA A 283 28.62 4.88 -3.72
CA ALA A 283 29.20 5.63 -2.60
C ALA A 283 28.67 7.07 -2.46
N ASP A 284 28.11 7.65 -3.51
CA ASP A 284 27.48 8.98 -3.46
C ASP A 284 26.01 8.88 -3.07
N TYR A 285 25.27 7.90 -3.59
CA TYR A 285 23.90 7.58 -3.15
C TYR A 285 23.83 7.25 -1.65
N CYS A 286 24.82 6.53 -1.12
CA CYS A 286 24.89 6.22 0.31
C CYS A 286 25.00 7.45 1.23
N LYS A 287 25.35 8.63 0.71
CA LYS A 287 25.49 9.88 1.50
C LYS A 287 24.17 10.64 1.63
N THR A 288 23.29 10.55 0.64
CA THR A 288 21.98 11.21 0.61
C THR A 288 20.84 10.29 1.07
N TYR A 289 21.10 8.99 1.12
CA TYR A 289 20.13 7.98 1.51
C TYR A 289 19.60 8.16 2.94
N THR A 290 18.28 8.22 3.07
CA THR A 290 17.58 8.23 4.37
C THR A 290 16.94 6.85 4.62
N PRO A 291 17.31 6.11 5.67
CA PRO A 291 16.72 4.81 5.97
C PRO A 291 15.22 4.90 6.29
N PRO A 292 14.39 3.95 5.81
CA PRO A 292 12.97 3.93 6.14
C PRO A 292 12.77 3.59 7.61
N THR A 293 12.13 4.51 8.35
CA THR A 293 11.73 4.24 9.74
C THR A 293 10.49 3.36 9.79
N LEU A 294 10.39 2.51 10.80
CA LEU A 294 9.09 1.96 11.18
C LEU A 294 8.24 3.14 11.67
N LYS A 295 7.13 3.46 10.96
CA LYS A 295 6.05 4.24 11.58
C LYS A 295 5.69 3.53 12.87
N ALA A 296 5.73 4.26 14.00
CA ALA A 296 5.44 3.68 15.30
C ALA A 296 4.06 3.01 15.25
N ALA A 297 4.03 1.69 15.43
CA ALA A 297 2.79 0.95 15.42
C ALA A 297 2.00 1.34 16.67
N THR A 298 1.04 2.25 16.52
CA THR A 298 0.12 2.64 17.60
C THR A 298 -0.42 1.36 18.23
N PRO A 299 -0.20 1.11 19.53
CA PRO A 299 -0.55 -0.16 20.14
C PRO A 299 -2.07 -0.28 20.23
N ALA A 300 -2.66 -0.84 19.17
CA ALA A 300 -4.05 -1.23 19.14
C ALA A 300 -4.27 -2.23 20.28
N LYS A 301 -4.94 -1.76 21.34
CA LYS A 301 -5.44 -2.60 22.43
C LYS A 301 -6.24 -3.76 21.83
N VAL A 302 -6.48 -4.84 22.58
CA VAL A 302 -7.39 -5.90 22.10
C VAL A 302 -8.81 -5.32 22.06
N VAL A 303 -9.17 -4.77 20.90
CA VAL A 303 -10.44 -4.08 20.66
C VAL A 303 -11.54 -5.13 20.50
N SER A 304 -12.53 -5.09 21.40
CA SER A 304 -13.74 -5.91 21.32
C SER A 304 -14.42 -5.79 19.94
N LEU A 305 -15.06 -6.87 19.48
CA LEU A 305 -15.76 -6.98 18.20
C LEU A 305 -16.70 -5.79 17.89
N LEU A 306 -17.28 -5.17 18.91
CA LEU A 306 -18.17 -4.00 18.82
C LEU A 306 -17.46 -2.68 18.46
N LYS A 307 -16.13 -2.68 18.36
CA LYS A 307 -15.31 -1.51 18.00
C LYS A 307 -14.42 -1.76 16.78
N GLN A 308 -14.77 -2.72 15.91
CA GLN A 308 -14.12 -2.92 14.59
C GLN A 308 -14.48 -1.81 13.55
N ASN A 309 -14.63 -0.56 13.99
CA ASN A 309 -14.92 0.62 13.16
C ASN A 309 -13.66 1.12 12.42
N SER A 310 -12.81 0.18 11.97
CA SER A 310 -11.43 0.43 11.52
C SER A 310 -11.19 0.12 10.04
N LEU A 311 -12.11 -0.59 9.37
CA LEU A 311 -12.11 -0.64 7.91
C LEU A 311 -12.56 0.73 7.38
N ILE A 312 -11.98 1.17 6.27
CA ILE A 312 -12.42 2.41 5.60
C ILE A 312 -13.64 2.08 4.68
N PHE A 313 -14.34 3.11 4.20
CA PHE A 313 -15.59 3.01 3.42
C PHE A 313 -16.84 2.57 4.21
N GLN A 314 -16.94 2.93 5.50
CA GLN A 314 -18.11 2.62 6.36
C GLN A 314 -19.25 3.66 6.28
N GLY A 315 -19.12 4.69 5.44
CA GLY A 315 -20.22 5.62 5.12
C GLY A 315 -20.90 5.21 3.81
N GLY A 316 -22.23 5.19 3.80
CA GLY A 316 -23.00 5.21 2.55
C GLY A 316 -22.96 6.59 1.91
N ASP A 317 -23.31 6.67 0.62
CA ASP A 317 -23.28 7.91 -0.15
C ASP A 317 -24.09 9.04 0.55
N SER A 318 -23.48 10.21 0.69
CA SER A 318 -24.13 11.45 1.14
C SER A 318 -23.58 12.62 0.34
N ASP A 319 -24.46 13.49 -0.16
CA ASP A 319 -24.13 14.48 -1.19
C ASP A 319 -23.03 15.48 -0.81
N ASP A 320 -22.22 15.82 -1.82
CA ASP A 320 -21.15 16.80 -1.75
C ASP A 320 -21.76 18.22 -1.86
N SER A 321 -22.22 18.78 -0.74
CA SER A 321 -22.77 20.14 -0.68
C SER A 321 -21.73 21.15 -0.21
N ASP A 322 -20.81 21.47 -1.13
CA ASP A 322 -19.78 22.51 -1.02
C ASP A 322 -20.32 23.82 -0.41
N LYS A 323 -19.70 24.26 0.69
CA LYS A 323 -19.86 25.59 1.29
C LYS A 323 -18.56 26.10 1.90
N ASP A 324 -17.69 26.60 1.02
CA ASP A 324 -16.72 27.63 1.38
C ASP A 324 -17.37 28.76 2.22
N LYS A 325 -16.68 29.17 3.29
CA LYS A 325 -16.91 30.46 3.94
C LYS A 325 -15.77 30.90 4.87
N THR A 326 -14.68 31.42 4.30
CA THR A 326 -13.83 32.37 5.04
C THR A 326 -14.47 33.76 5.09
N THR A 327 -14.71 34.33 6.27
CA THR A 327 -14.62 35.78 6.52
C THR A 327 -14.68 36.12 8.01
N ASN A 328 -13.98 37.18 8.42
CA ASN A 328 -14.00 37.74 9.78
C ASN A 328 -15.29 38.55 10.04
N GLY A 329 -15.65 38.76 11.31
CA GLY A 329 -16.62 39.78 11.71
C GLY A 329 -16.88 39.82 13.23
N ASN A 330 -16.48 40.89 13.90
CA ASN A 330 -16.78 41.10 15.32
C ASN A 330 -18.25 41.54 15.53
N GLY A 331 -18.84 41.11 16.64
CA GLY A 331 -20.10 41.62 17.21
C GLY A 331 -20.17 41.23 18.69
N ALA A 332 -20.66 42.12 19.56
CA ALA A 332 -20.61 41.96 21.02
C ALA A 332 -21.99 42.16 21.66
N THR A 333 -22.07 41.93 22.99
CA THR A 333 -23.22 42.19 23.90
C THR A 333 -24.48 41.34 23.67
N THR A 334 -25.26 40.89 24.67
CA THR A 334 -25.21 41.09 26.15
C THR A 334 -25.92 39.95 26.90
N ASN A 335 -25.51 39.72 28.16
CA ASN A 335 -26.18 39.15 29.35
C ASN A 335 -27.46 38.28 29.20
N SER A 336 -27.45 37.09 29.80
CA SER A 336 -28.24 36.70 31.01
C SER A 336 -28.24 35.18 31.23
N ASP A 337 -28.41 34.61 32.43
CA ASP A 337 -28.05 34.94 33.83
C ASP A 337 -28.17 33.60 34.65
N ASP A 338 -27.68 33.56 35.90
CA ASP A 338 -27.92 32.53 36.95
C ASP A 338 -27.43 31.06 36.72
N ASP A 339 -26.90 30.28 37.68
CA ASP A 339 -26.28 30.56 39.00
C ASP A 339 -25.48 29.32 39.54
N ASP A 340 -25.01 29.39 40.81
CA ASP A 340 -24.55 28.29 41.72
C ASP A 340 -23.14 27.64 41.57
N ASP A 341 -22.17 28.30 42.24
CA ASP A 341 -21.28 27.82 43.33
C ASP A 341 -20.22 26.68 43.26
N GLU A 342 -19.03 27.03 43.82
CA GLU A 342 -18.09 26.29 44.71
C GLU A 342 -17.50 24.89 44.30
N ASP A 343 -16.24 24.50 44.58
CA ASP A 343 -15.13 25.06 45.40
C ASP A 343 -13.71 24.57 44.91
N GLN A 344 -12.64 25.09 45.53
CA GLN A 344 -11.27 24.53 45.71
C GLN A 344 -10.18 24.70 44.62
N ALA A 345 -9.68 25.93 44.56
CA ALA A 345 -8.34 26.29 45.05
C ALA A 345 -7.08 25.48 44.64
N SER A 346 -6.29 26.12 43.76
CA SER A 346 -4.80 26.22 43.83
C SER A 346 -3.96 24.98 43.42
N SER A 347 -2.67 25.09 43.08
CA SER A 347 -1.73 26.24 43.14
C SER A 347 -0.61 26.15 42.06
N LYS A 348 0.10 27.28 41.83
CA LYS A 348 1.58 27.47 41.66
C LYS A 348 2.41 26.34 40.99
N SER A 349 3.36 26.60 40.08
CA SER A 349 4.10 27.84 39.74
C SER A 349 5.04 27.67 38.53
N SER A 350 5.57 28.80 38.00
CA SER A 350 6.98 29.09 37.60
C SER A 350 7.91 27.98 37.03
N SER A 351 8.79 28.21 36.05
CA SER A 351 9.16 29.44 35.29
C SER A 351 10.18 29.15 34.16
N ASN A 352 10.53 30.21 33.41
CA ASN A 352 11.73 30.46 32.57
C ASN A 352 13.06 29.77 33.07
N SER A 353 14.16 29.65 32.31
CA SER A 353 14.72 30.47 31.19
C SER A 353 15.80 29.64 30.44
N SER A 354 15.95 29.65 29.11
CA SER A 354 16.70 30.57 28.19
C SER A 354 18.25 30.54 28.23
N ALA A 355 18.88 30.44 27.04
CA ALA A 355 20.32 30.66 26.72
C ALA A 355 21.33 29.60 27.26
N SER A 356 22.56 29.40 26.72
CA SER A 356 23.32 30.09 25.64
C SER A 356 24.40 29.19 25.00
N SER A 357 24.85 29.55 23.78
CA SER A 357 26.08 29.09 23.06
C SER A 357 27.36 29.79 23.62
N PRO A 358 28.60 29.76 23.02
CA PRO A 358 29.11 29.13 21.77
C PRO A 358 30.55 28.51 21.86
N SER A 359 31.29 28.43 20.74
CA SER A 359 32.77 28.26 20.57
C SER A 359 33.36 26.82 20.72
N THR A 360 34.46 26.38 20.08
CA THR A 360 35.33 27.01 19.04
C THR A 360 36.05 26.00 18.10
N ALA A 361 36.27 26.46 16.86
CA ALA A 361 37.19 26.13 15.75
C ALA A 361 38.45 25.20 15.85
N SER A 362 38.80 24.67 14.65
CA SER A 362 40.17 24.53 14.05
C SER A 362 41.02 23.25 14.36
N THR A 363 42.00 22.76 13.57
CA THR A 363 42.69 23.23 12.32
C THR A 363 43.38 22.08 11.52
N THR A 364 43.52 22.19 10.17
CA THR A 364 44.55 21.49 9.30
C THR A 364 44.54 19.92 9.24
N SER A 365 45.22 19.14 8.37
CA SER A 365 46.26 19.30 7.29
C SER A 365 46.35 17.99 6.42
N THR A 366 47.09 17.78 5.31
CA THR A 366 47.65 18.59 4.17
C THR A 366 48.47 17.70 3.17
N LEU A 367 48.26 17.80 1.83
CA LEU A 367 49.08 17.27 0.69
C LEU A 367 49.17 15.71 0.48
N ASN A 368 49.65 15.07 -0.63
CA ASN A 368 50.34 15.52 -1.88
C ASN A 368 50.28 14.50 -3.08
N ARG A 369 50.70 14.94 -4.30
CA ARG A 369 51.28 14.20 -5.48
C ARG A 369 50.40 13.21 -6.32
N LYS A 370 50.72 12.89 -7.60
CA LYS A 370 51.25 13.62 -8.80
C LYS A 370 51.34 12.70 -10.07
N ARG A 371 51.42 13.30 -11.28
CA ARG A 371 51.70 12.75 -12.67
C ARG A 371 50.43 12.41 -13.49
N LYS A 372 50.22 12.91 -14.73
CA LYS A 372 50.96 12.81 -16.04
C LYS A 372 50.82 11.41 -16.66
N LEU A 373 50.50 11.17 -17.94
CA LEU A 373 50.28 12.00 -19.17
C LEU A 373 49.16 11.28 -20.03
N GLN A 374 48.81 11.44 -21.32
CA GLN A 374 49.35 12.17 -22.48
C GLN A 374 48.33 12.51 -23.60
N GLN A 375 48.48 13.72 -24.14
CA GLN A 375 48.12 14.33 -25.44
C GLN A 375 47.72 13.46 -26.66
N LYS A 376 46.68 13.94 -27.38
CA LYS A 376 46.60 14.36 -28.82
C LYS A 376 45.36 15.31 -28.91
N THR A 377 45.44 16.56 -29.38
CA THR A 377 45.45 17.04 -30.80
C THR A 377 44.28 16.47 -31.62
N ASP A 378 43.56 17.25 -32.43
CA ASP A 378 44.03 18.35 -33.28
C ASP A 378 43.30 19.71 -33.12
N LYS A 379 43.68 20.69 -33.95
CA LYS A 379 43.19 22.07 -33.97
C LYS A 379 42.08 22.29 -34.99
N ASN A 380 41.25 23.31 -34.78
CA ASN A 380 41.07 24.37 -35.78
C ASN A 380 40.63 25.66 -35.08
N ASN A 381 41.14 26.79 -35.55
CA ASN A 381 40.72 28.13 -35.14
C ASN A 381 39.77 28.71 -36.19
N ASN A 382 38.94 29.67 -35.78
CA ASN A 382 38.91 31.00 -36.38
C ASN A 382 38.24 31.97 -35.40
N ASP A 383 38.62 33.23 -35.51
CA ASP A 383 38.16 34.37 -34.70
C ASP A 383 36.78 34.86 -35.23
N ASP A 384 36.08 35.85 -34.68
CA ASP A 384 36.43 36.89 -33.69
C ASP A 384 35.15 37.47 -33.03
N SER A 385 35.28 38.59 -32.32
CA SER A 385 34.27 39.53 -31.76
C SER A 385 33.69 39.27 -30.37
N ASP A 386 33.88 40.27 -29.50
CA ASP A 386 33.28 40.42 -28.16
C ASP A 386 31.80 40.87 -28.22
N ASP A 387 31.01 40.51 -27.21
CA ASP A 387 29.92 41.35 -26.70
C ASP A 387 29.65 41.03 -25.21
N ASP A 388 29.69 42.03 -24.32
CA ASP A 388 29.66 41.83 -22.86
C ASP A 388 28.24 41.84 -22.29
N VAL A 389 27.69 40.65 -21.99
CA VAL A 389 26.39 40.50 -21.32
C VAL A 389 26.50 39.60 -20.09
N LYS A 390 26.55 40.22 -18.91
CA LYS A 390 26.24 39.56 -17.63
C LYS A 390 24.80 39.01 -17.67
N THR A 391 24.63 37.71 -17.39
CA THR A 391 23.31 37.18 -17.00
C THR A 391 23.45 36.07 -15.94
N THR A 392 22.46 35.97 -15.07
CA THR A 392 22.51 35.14 -13.86
C THR A 392 22.35 33.64 -14.13
N THR A 393 23.14 32.83 -13.43
CA THR A 393 23.17 31.36 -13.54
C THR A 393 21.91 30.71 -12.96
N THR A 394 20.90 30.50 -13.80
CA THR A 394 19.77 29.59 -13.50
C THR A 394 20.15 28.16 -13.88
N SER A 395 20.08 27.24 -12.91
CA SER A 395 20.42 25.82 -13.09
C SER A 395 19.34 25.09 -13.92
N LYS A 396 19.60 24.91 -15.22
CA LYS A 396 18.76 24.09 -16.09
C LYS A 396 18.84 22.61 -15.67
N GLN A 397 17.77 22.09 -15.08
CA GLN A 397 17.59 20.67 -14.77
C GLN A 397 17.80 19.80 -16.03
N GLN A 398 18.56 18.71 -15.91
CA GLN A 398 18.88 17.86 -17.06
C GLN A 398 17.63 17.18 -17.61
N LEU A 399 17.55 16.96 -18.93
CA LEU A 399 16.37 16.32 -19.52
C LEU A 399 16.28 14.85 -19.08
N CYS A 400 15.14 14.42 -18.55
CA CYS A 400 14.99 13.04 -18.09
C CYS A 400 15.07 12.04 -19.25
N LYS A 401 15.89 10.97 -19.12
CA LYS A 401 16.01 9.89 -20.12
C LYS A 401 14.73 9.09 -20.41
N TYR A 402 13.66 9.29 -19.63
CA TYR A 402 12.33 8.72 -19.86
C TYR A 402 11.27 9.75 -20.32
N GLY A 403 11.65 11.03 -20.41
CA GLY A 403 10.81 12.14 -20.85
C GLY A 403 9.46 12.23 -20.11
N ALA A 404 8.41 12.59 -20.85
CA ALA A 404 7.04 12.69 -20.38
C ALA A 404 6.43 11.37 -19.85
N ASN A 405 7.09 10.22 -20.06
CA ASN A 405 6.62 8.91 -19.61
C ASN A 405 7.42 8.40 -18.39
N CYS A 406 8.08 9.29 -17.62
CA CYS A 406 8.88 8.87 -16.48
C CYS A 406 8.01 8.24 -15.37
N TYR A 407 8.32 7.00 -15.01
CA TYR A 407 7.65 6.23 -13.96
C TYR A 407 8.22 6.51 -12.55
N ARG A 408 9.40 7.12 -12.44
CA ARG A 408 10.04 7.41 -11.16
C ARG A 408 9.23 8.44 -10.39
N ARG A 409 9.17 8.30 -9.07
CA ARG A 409 8.45 9.22 -8.16
C ARG A 409 9.31 9.76 -7.00
N ASN A 410 10.57 9.33 -6.90
CA ASN A 410 11.56 9.86 -5.95
C ASN A 410 11.66 11.41 -6.05
N PRO A 411 11.51 12.17 -4.94
CA PRO A 411 11.59 13.63 -4.94
C PRO A 411 12.89 14.22 -5.49
N ASP A 412 14.04 13.56 -5.31
CA ASP A 412 15.33 14.09 -5.76
C ASP A 412 15.48 13.96 -7.28
N HIS A 413 14.94 12.88 -7.87
CA HIS A 413 14.85 12.74 -9.33
C HIS A 413 14.01 13.85 -9.97
N LEU A 414 13.01 14.39 -9.26
CA LEU A 414 12.19 15.52 -9.71
C LEU A 414 12.86 16.89 -9.49
N LYS A 415 13.89 16.97 -8.62
CA LYS A 415 14.74 18.16 -8.45
C LYS A 415 15.88 18.20 -9.49
N GLU A 416 16.44 17.05 -9.84
CA GLU A 416 17.57 16.94 -10.77
C GLU A 416 17.15 16.98 -12.25
N TYR A 417 16.02 16.36 -12.60
CA TYR A 417 15.62 16.13 -13.99
C TYR A 417 14.29 16.81 -14.36
N SER A 418 14.24 17.37 -15.56
CA SER A 418 13.04 17.97 -16.16
C SER A 418 12.25 16.98 -17.02
N HIS A 419 10.92 17.07 -16.94
CA HIS A 419 9.96 16.22 -17.65
C HIS A 419 8.99 17.09 -18.47
N PRO A 420 9.38 17.57 -19.67
CA PRO A 420 8.46 18.35 -20.51
C PRO A 420 7.21 17.53 -20.83
N HIS A 421 6.04 18.07 -20.50
CA HIS A 421 4.76 17.39 -20.73
C HIS A 421 4.54 17.09 -22.22
N LYS A 422 3.86 15.97 -22.52
CA LYS A 422 3.15 15.82 -23.79
C LYS A 422 2.17 16.99 -23.91
N ARG A 423 2.30 17.81 -24.96
CA ARG A 423 1.23 18.75 -25.36
C ARG A 423 -0.06 17.94 -25.50
N ALA A 424 -1.16 18.51 -25.03
CA ALA A 424 -2.48 18.00 -25.40
C ALA A 424 -2.60 17.97 -26.93
N LYS A 425 -3.22 16.93 -27.46
CA LYS A 425 -3.86 17.04 -28.77
C LYS A 425 -5.23 17.66 -28.54
N ASN A 426 -5.53 18.71 -29.28
CA ASN A 426 -6.90 19.17 -29.52
C ASN A 426 -7.68 18.07 -30.28
#